data_AF-A0AAW1V420-F1
#
_entry.id   AF-A0AAW1V420-F1
#
_cell.length_a   1.000
_cell.length_b   1.000
_cell.length_c   1.000
_cell.angle_alpha   90.00
_cell.angle_beta   90.00
_cell.angle_gamma   90.00
#
_symmetry.space_group_name_H-M   'P 1'
#
loop_
_entity.id
_entity.type
_entity.pdbx_description
1 polymer ?
#
loop_
_entity_poly.entity_id
_entity_poly.type
_entity_poly.pdbx_seq_one_letter_code
_entity_poly.pdbx_strand_id
1 'polypeptide(L)'
;MVTLFENYEQQYSVLTADITAQIGSLAASNTKDRRQLISNIEKHVEEAQELLEQMDLEVREVETSKKQRCKTKLECYRAELKRLTLEYIKARSIKQGALNYDSTDPDDFNDARISNDQKQKLIQNSERLERSGKKLEEGYRILVETEETGTQILQQLGEQRETIQRSRNRLRETDEEVSRASRIINTMIMRSLQQKFVLIVVGACLLIVFIFGMYLSFKK
;
A
#
# COMPACT_ATOMS: atom_id res chain seq x y z
N MET A 1 -6.35 -16.16 -15.70
CA MET A 1 -7.02 -16.21 -14.39
C MET A 1 -6.73 -14.90 -13.71
N VAL A 2 -7.75 -14.05 -13.53
CA VAL A 2 -7.66 -12.88 -12.65
C VAL A 2 -7.29 -13.42 -11.28
N THR A 3 -6.18 -12.97 -10.70
CA THR A 3 -5.78 -13.47 -9.37
C THR A 3 -6.88 -13.08 -8.37
N LEU A 4 -7.25 -13.96 -7.46
CA LEU A 4 -8.33 -13.74 -6.49
C LEU A 4 -8.16 -12.39 -5.73
N PHE A 5 -6.91 -12.01 -5.51
CA PHE A 5 -6.50 -10.69 -5.03
C PHE A 5 -7.00 -9.49 -5.86
N GLU A 6 -6.96 -9.54 -7.20
CA GLU A 6 -7.45 -8.47 -8.07
C GLU A 6 -8.99 -8.34 -7.99
N ASN A 7 -9.69 -9.46 -7.75
CA ASN A 7 -11.13 -9.42 -7.56
C ASN A 7 -11.50 -8.74 -6.22
N TYR A 8 -10.78 -9.05 -5.14
CA TYR A 8 -10.95 -8.35 -3.86
C TYR A 8 -10.54 -6.88 -3.94
N GLU A 9 -9.49 -6.55 -4.69
CA GLU A 9 -9.07 -5.17 -4.95
C GLU A 9 -10.18 -4.36 -5.66
N GLN A 10 -10.84 -4.97 -6.64
CA GLN A 10 -11.97 -4.34 -7.34
C GLN A 10 -13.18 -4.14 -6.41
N GLN A 11 -13.53 -5.15 -5.60
CA GLN A 11 -14.63 -5.06 -4.63
C GLN A 11 -14.35 -3.96 -3.59
N TYR A 12 -13.13 -3.90 -3.07
CA TYR A 12 -12.70 -2.86 -2.12
C TYR A 12 -12.79 -1.45 -2.73
N SER A 13 -12.40 -1.28 -4.00
CA SER A 13 -12.48 0.01 -4.69
C SER A 13 -13.92 0.50 -4.88
N VAL A 14 -14.88 -0.40 -5.13
CA VAL A 14 -16.30 -0.03 -5.24
C VAL A 14 -16.84 0.37 -3.88
N LEU A 15 -16.53 -0.42 -2.85
CA LEU A 15 -17.02 -0.21 -1.50
C LEU A 15 -16.51 1.10 -0.87
N THR A 16 -15.24 1.44 -1.09
CA THR A 16 -14.66 2.72 -0.64
C THR A 16 -15.26 3.93 -1.35
N ALA A 17 -15.58 3.80 -2.65
CA ALA A 17 -16.30 4.84 -3.39
C ALA A 17 -17.72 5.05 -2.83
N ASP A 18 -18.44 3.97 -2.53
CA ASP A 18 -19.77 4.02 -1.92
C ASP A 18 -19.73 4.64 -0.51
N ILE A 19 -18.76 4.26 0.33
CA ILE A 19 -18.54 4.87 1.66
C ILE A 19 -18.31 6.38 1.50
N THR A 20 -17.46 6.80 0.56
CA THR A 20 -17.17 8.22 0.32
C THR A 20 -18.42 8.99 -0.11
N ALA A 21 -19.21 8.43 -1.04
CA ALA A 21 -20.46 9.03 -1.52
C ALA A 21 -21.52 9.13 -0.40
N GLN A 22 -21.62 8.10 0.45
CA GLN A 22 -22.51 8.09 1.61
C GLN A 22 -22.06 9.07 2.69
N ILE A 23 -20.77 9.25 2.95
CA ILE A 23 -20.23 10.27 3.86
C ILE A 23 -20.59 11.68 3.35
N GLY A 24 -20.46 11.93 2.04
CA GLY A 24 -20.89 13.20 1.43
C GLY A 24 -22.39 13.44 1.58
N SER A 25 -23.20 12.40 1.36
CA SER A 25 -24.65 12.44 1.53
C SER A 25 -25.09 12.59 2.99
N LEU A 26 -24.28 12.08 3.93
CA LEU A 26 -24.49 12.21 5.38
C LEU A 26 -24.38 13.67 5.84
N ALA A 27 -23.55 14.48 5.18
CA ALA A 27 -23.47 15.91 5.42
C ALA A 27 -24.76 16.64 5.00
N ALA A 28 -25.44 16.17 3.93
CA ALA A 28 -26.63 16.81 3.36
C ALA A 28 -27.98 16.31 3.93
N SER A 29 -28.07 15.08 4.46
CA SER A 29 -29.34 14.41 4.79
C SER A 29 -30.06 14.86 6.09
N ASN A 30 -31.38 14.67 6.13
CA ASN A 30 -32.27 14.91 7.30
C ASN A 30 -32.22 13.78 8.34
N THR A 31 -32.71 14.02 9.56
CA THR A 31 -32.50 13.18 10.76
C THR A 31 -32.93 11.71 10.67
N LYS A 32 -34.01 11.36 9.94
CA LYS A 32 -34.46 9.95 9.77
C LYS A 32 -33.57 9.18 8.80
N ASP A 33 -33.31 9.73 7.61
CA ASP A 33 -32.46 9.11 6.59
C ASP A 33 -31.00 9.03 7.05
N ARG A 34 -30.58 9.99 7.88
CA ARG A 34 -29.26 10.01 8.51
C ARG A 34 -28.97 8.76 9.33
N ARG A 35 -29.96 8.23 10.07
CA ARG A 35 -29.75 7.05 10.93
C ARG A 35 -29.57 5.78 10.11
N GLN A 36 -30.29 5.67 8.99
CA GLN A 36 -30.12 4.60 8.01
C GLN A 36 -28.79 4.72 7.27
N LEU A 37 -28.40 5.94 6.84
CA LEU A 37 -27.10 6.18 6.22
C LEU A 37 -25.94 5.80 7.15
N ILE A 38 -26.02 6.17 8.44
CA ILE A 38 -25.02 5.79 9.44
C ILE A 38 -24.90 4.26 9.53
N SER A 39 -26.02 3.56 9.63
CA SER A 39 -26.02 2.09 9.70
C SER A 39 -25.44 1.45 8.43
N ASN A 40 -25.70 2.03 7.25
CA ASN A 40 -25.17 1.53 5.99
C ASN A 40 -23.66 1.78 5.87
N ILE A 41 -23.19 2.96 6.27
CA ILE A 41 -21.76 3.29 6.29
C ILE A 41 -21.02 2.36 7.26
N GLU A 42 -21.56 2.11 8.45
CA GLU A 42 -20.96 1.20 9.44
C GLU A 42 -20.84 -0.22 8.86
N LYS A 43 -21.89 -0.73 8.18
CA LYS A 43 -21.87 -2.03 7.51
C LYS A 43 -20.84 -2.10 6.38
N HIS A 44 -20.75 -1.08 5.53
CA HIS A 44 -19.77 -1.06 4.45
C HIS A 44 -18.33 -0.91 4.94
N VAL A 45 -18.09 -0.22 6.05
CA VAL A 45 -16.77 -0.17 6.70
C VAL A 45 -16.37 -1.55 7.22
N GLU A 46 -17.31 -2.29 7.83
CA GLU A 46 -17.09 -3.67 8.28
C GLU A 46 -16.79 -4.61 7.10
N GLU A 47 -17.59 -4.56 6.03
CA GLU A 47 -17.37 -5.33 4.80
C GLU A 47 -16.00 -4.98 4.14
N ALA A 48 -15.57 -3.72 4.19
CA ALA A 48 -14.28 -3.29 3.67
C ALA A 48 -13.12 -3.84 4.52
N GLN A 49 -13.32 -3.95 5.83
CA GLN A 49 -12.34 -4.53 6.75
C GLN A 49 -12.20 -6.04 6.52
N GLU A 50 -13.32 -6.76 6.34
CA GLU A 50 -13.30 -8.19 5.98
C GLU A 50 -12.57 -8.44 4.64
N LEU A 51 -12.81 -7.60 3.63
CA LEU A 51 -12.10 -7.69 2.35
C LEU A 51 -10.58 -7.49 2.51
N LEU A 52 -10.15 -6.55 3.36
CA LEU A 52 -8.72 -6.35 3.65
C LEU A 52 -8.09 -7.55 4.37
N GLU A 53 -8.83 -8.23 5.25
CA GLU A 53 -8.38 -9.47 5.89
C GLU A 53 -8.25 -10.61 4.88
N GLN A 54 -9.23 -10.77 3.98
CA GLN A 54 -9.16 -11.75 2.89
C GLN A 54 -7.98 -11.47 1.96
N MET A 55 -7.73 -10.21 1.60
CA MET A 55 -6.56 -9.82 0.82
C MET A 55 -5.25 -10.14 1.53
N ASP A 56 -5.17 -10.03 2.87
CA ASP A 56 -3.95 -10.35 3.63
C ASP A 56 -3.66 -11.86 3.65
N LEU A 57 -4.72 -12.68 3.71
CA LEU A 57 -4.61 -14.14 3.59
C LEU A 57 -4.11 -14.54 2.21
N GLU A 58 -4.66 -13.98 1.13
CA GLU A 58 -4.23 -14.24 -0.24
C GLU A 58 -2.78 -13.81 -0.49
N VAL A 59 -2.34 -12.67 0.08
CA VAL A 59 -0.95 -12.20 -0.03
C VAL A 59 0.06 -13.17 0.58
N ARG A 60 -0.36 -14.06 1.51
CA ARG A 60 0.53 -15.11 2.03
C ARG A 60 0.83 -16.18 1.00
N GLU A 61 -0.13 -16.52 0.15
CA GLU A 61 -0.05 -17.55 -0.90
C GLU A 61 0.60 -17.03 -2.20
N VAL A 62 0.70 -15.71 -2.38
CA VAL A 62 1.34 -15.09 -3.54
C VAL A 62 2.87 -15.29 -3.56
N GLU A 63 3.39 -15.54 -4.76
CA GLU A 63 4.81 -15.68 -5.11
C GLU A 63 5.67 -14.53 -4.55
N THR A 64 6.86 -14.87 -4.02
CA THR A 64 7.75 -13.94 -3.28
C THR A 64 8.10 -12.67 -4.05
N SER A 65 8.16 -12.73 -5.38
CA SER A 65 8.43 -11.58 -6.27
C SER A 65 7.32 -10.52 -6.28
N LYS A 66 6.06 -10.90 -6.09
CA LYS A 66 4.89 -9.98 -6.10
C LYS A 66 4.41 -9.61 -4.70
N LYS A 67 4.76 -10.43 -3.71
CA LYS A 67 4.37 -10.31 -2.30
C LYS A 67 4.67 -8.94 -1.69
N GLN A 68 5.86 -8.38 -1.96
CA GLN A 68 6.22 -7.06 -1.42
C GLN A 68 5.33 -5.94 -1.96
N ARG A 69 5.03 -5.96 -3.26
CA ARG A 69 4.16 -4.97 -3.90
C ARG A 69 2.72 -5.06 -3.39
N CYS A 70 2.20 -6.29 -3.22
CA CYS A 70 0.85 -6.48 -2.68
C CYS A 70 0.75 -6.08 -1.20
N LYS A 71 1.77 -6.34 -0.38
CA LYS A 71 1.83 -5.85 1.00
C LYS A 71 1.79 -4.32 1.07
N THR A 72 2.59 -3.63 0.26
CA THR A 72 2.56 -2.16 0.22
C THR A 72 1.19 -1.62 -0.17
N LYS A 73 0.54 -2.21 -1.18
CA LYS A 73 -0.84 -1.84 -1.55
C LYS A 73 -1.82 -2.04 -0.39
N LEU A 74 -1.70 -3.16 0.33
CA LEU A 74 -2.59 -3.50 1.44
C LEU A 74 -2.43 -2.52 2.61
N GLU A 75 -1.21 -2.08 2.91
CA GLU A 75 -0.95 -1.01 3.87
C GLU A 75 -1.55 0.34 3.43
N CYS A 76 -1.46 0.67 2.14
CA CYS A 76 -2.11 1.87 1.60
C CYS A 76 -3.64 1.80 1.75
N TYR A 77 -4.26 0.66 1.45
CA TYR A 77 -5.70 0.46 1.62
C TYR A 77 -6.12 0.50 3.10
N ARG A 78 -5.34 -0.08 4.02
CA ARG A 78 -5.59 0.07 5.47
C ARG A 78 -5.57 1.54 5.90
N ALA A 79 -4.58 2.31 5.44
CA ALA A 79 -4.49 3.73 5.75
C ALA A 79 -5.66 4.54 5.16
N GLU A 80 -6.10 4.21 3.95
CA GLU A 80 -7.26 4.82 3.30
C GLU A 80 -8.56 4.53 4.06
N LEU A 81 -8.79 3.27 4.46
CA LEU A 81 -9.96 2.90 5.25
C LEU A 81 -9.97 3.64 6.60
N LYS A 82 -8.82 3.74 7.28
CA LYS A 82 -8.68 4.52 8.52
C LYS A 82 -9.03 6.00 8.30
N ARG A 83 -8.57 6.61 7.20
CA ARG A 83 -8.91 7.99 6.83
C ARG A 83 -10.42 8.17 6.62
N LEU A 84 -11.05 7.27 5.85
CA LEU A 84 -12.49 7.26 5.60
C LEU A 84 -13.30 7.15 6.89
N THR A 85 -12.89 6.29 7.82
CA THR A 85 -13.52 6.15 9.13
C THR A 85 -13.42 7.45 9.96
N LEU A 86 -12.28 8.14 9.94
CA LEU A 86 -12.12 9.44 10.61
C LEU A 86 -13.01 10.52 9.97
N GLU A 87 -13.09 10.57 8.64
CA GLU A 87 -13.98 11.49 7.93
C GLU A 87 -15.45 11.23 8.24
N TYR A 88 -15.85 9.96 8.31
CA TYR A 88 -17.18 9.55 8.76
C TYR A 88 -17.48 10.04 10.20
N ILE A 89 -16.57 9.81 11.15
CA ILE A 89 -16.74 10.25 12.55
C ILE A 89 -16.89 11.77 12.62
N LYS A 90 -16.11 12.51 11.83
CA LYS A 90 -16.16 13.97 11.74
C LYS A 90 -17.48 14.47 11.14
N ALA A 91 -17.93 13.87 10.02
CA ALA A 91 -19.23 14.18 9.41
C ALA A 91 -20.41 13.81 10.34
N ARG A 92 -20.24 12.78 11.16
CA ARG A 92 -21.21 12.38 12.18
C ARG A 92 -21.30 13.40 13.32
N SER A 93 -20.18 13.94 13.80
CA SER A 93 -20.13 14.85 14.95
C SER A 93 -20.53 16.30 14.63
N ILE A 94 -20.12 16.84 13.47
CA ILE A 94 -20.40 18.23 13.05
C ILE A 94 -21.91 18.52 13.03
N LYS A 95 -22.72 17.62 12.46
CA LYS A 95 -24.17 17.83 12.35
C LYS A 95 -24.94 17.49 13.64
N GLN A 96 -24.40 16.63 14.51
CA GLN A 96 -24.94 16.44 15.86
C GLN A 96 -24.70 17.67 16.74
N GLY A 97 -23.58 18.37 16.58
CA GLY A 97 -23.33 19.67 17.22
C GLY A 97 -24.29 20.76 16.72
N ALA A 98 -24.54 20.83 15.41
CA ALA A 98 -25.44 21.81 14.80
C ALA A 98 -26.92 21.61 15.18
N LEU A 99 -27.42 20.37 15.17
CA LEU A 99 -28.80 20.06 15.59
C LEU A 99 -29.05 20.33 17.09
N ASN A 100 -28.01 20.27 17.91
CA ASN A 100 -28.10 20.50 19.35
C ASN A 100 -28.01 21.99 19.73
N TYR A 101 -27.55 22.87 18.83
CA TYR A 101 -27.57 24.33 19.04
C TYR A 101 -28.91 24.94 18.59
N ASP A 102 -29.55 24.33 17.59
CA ASP A 102 -30.81 24.80 16.98
C ASP A 102 -32.09 24.34 17.72
N SER A 103 -31.97 23.63 18.85
CA SER A 103 -33.13 23.21 19.67
C SER A 103 -33.39 24.10 20.89
N THR A 104 -32.85 25.33 20.90
CA THR A 104 -33.18 26.33 21.93
C THR A 104 -34.41 27.12 21.47
N ASP A 105 -35.60 26.53 21.63
CA ASP A 105 -36.87 27.25 21.51
C ASP A 105 -36.91 28.37 22.58
N PRO A 106 -37.10 29.65 22.21
CA PRO A 106 -37.13 30.77 23.15
C PRO A 106 -38.56 31.14 23.59
N ASP A 107 -39.42 30.16 23.89
CA ASP A 107 -40.78 30.43 24.39
C ASP A 107 -41.27 29.30 25.33
N ASP A 108 -40.98 29.38 26.63
CA ASP A 108 -41.90 28.89 27.68
C ASP A 108 -41.55 29.50 29.04
N PHE A 109 -42.19 30.63 29.37
CA PHE A 109 -42.19 31.23 30.70
C PHE A 109 -43.29 30.56 31.53
N ASN A 110 -42.95 29.62 32.42
CA ASN A 110 -43.87 29.17 33.47
C ASN A 110 -43.15 28.79 34.79
N ASP A 111 -43.36 29.64 35.79
CA ASP A 111 -42.49 29.91 36.95
C ASP A 111 -42.77 29.05 38.20
N ALA A 112 -43.11 27.76 38.05
CA ALA A 112 -43.42 26.92 39.22
C ALA A 112 -42.88 25.48 39.21
N ARG A 113 -42.17 25.06 38.15
CA ARG A 113 -41.51 23.73 38.04
C ARG A 113 -39.98 23.79 38.03
N ILE A 114 -39.42 24.99 38.22
CA ILE A 114 -38.05 25.37 37.86
C ILE A 114 -36.96 24.64 38.67
N SER A 115 -37.19 24.28 39.93
CA SER A 115 -36.10 23.72 40.77
C SER A 115 -35.70 22.27 40.41
N ASN A 116 -36.68 21.40 40.15
CA ASN A 116 -36.39 20.00 39.79
C ASN A 116 -35.94 19.87 38.33
N ASP A 117 -36.49 20.68 37.43
CA ASP A 117 -36.13 20.66 36.00
C ASP A 117 -34.72 21.21 35.77
N GLN A 118 -34.28 22.24 36.50
CA GLN A 118 -32.89 22.72 36.47
C GLN A 118 -31.91 21.66 36.99
N LYS A 119 -32.23 20.95 38.08
CA LYS A 119 -31.39 19.86 38.60
C LYS A 119 -31.29 18.70 37.61
N GLN A 120 -32.39 18.33 36.98
CA GLN A 120 -32.43 17.32 35.93
C GLN A 120 -31.60 17.74 34.70
N LYS A 121 -31.69 19.01 34.29
CA LYS A 121 -30.89 19.61 33.21
C LYS A 121 -29.39 19.62 33.53
N LEU A 122 -29.01 19.91 34.77
CA LEU A 122 -27.61 19.88 35.22
C LEU A 122 -27.06 18.44 35.25
N ILE A 123 -27.83 17.47 35.72
CA ILE A 123 -27.45 16.05 35.69
C ILE A 123 -27.27 15.58 34.24
N GLN A 124 -28.20 15.93 33.35
CA GLN A 124 -28.09 15.60 31.93
C GLN A 124 -26.88 16.28 31.27
N ASN A 125 -26.57 17.53 31.62
CA ASN A 125 -25.36 18.20 31.15
C ASN A 125 -24.08 17.55 31.70
N SER A 126 -24.08 17.11 32.96
CA SER A 126 -22.96 16.38 33.56
C SER A 126 -22.75 15.03 32.87
N GLU A 127 -23.81 14.27 32.62
CA GLU A 127 -23.74 12.98 31.92
C GLU A 127 -23.26 13.16 30.46
N ARG A 128 -23.68 14.24 29.79
CA ARG A 128 -23.22 14.59 28.44
C ARG A 128 -21.76 15.01 28.41
N LEU A 129 -21.29 15.75 29.42
CA LEU A 129 -19.89 16.14 29.55
C LEU A 129 -19.02 14.92 29.80
N GLU A 130 -19.45 14.01 30.68
CA GLU A 130 -18.75 12.75 30.94
C GLU A 130 -18.66 11.88 29.67
N ARG A 131 -19.75 11.76 28.90
CA ARG A 131 -19.74 11.04 27.62
C ARG A 131 -18.86 11.69 26.57
N SER A 132 -18.84 13.02 26.49
CA SER A 132 -17.94 13.74 25.56
C SER A 132 -16.49 13.59 25.98
N GLY A 133 -16.20 13.62 27.29
CA GLY A 133 -14.87 13.36 27.84
C GLY A 133 -14.37 11.97 27.47
N LYS A 134 -15.20 10.93 27.66
CA LYS A 134 -14.88 9.55 27.27
C LYS A 134 -14.60 9.41 25.76
N LYS A 135 -15.40 10.06 24.92
CA LYS A 135 -15.17 10.06 23.47
C LYS A 135 -13.91 10.82 23.05
N LEU A 136 -13.57 11.90 23.76
CA LEU A 136 -12.35 12.66 23.51
C LEU A 136 -11.12 11.85 23.92
N GLU A 137 -11.18 11.17 25.06
CA GLU A 137 -10.13 10.27 25.54
C GLU A 137 -9.92 9.10 24.57
N GLU A 138 -11.00 8.50 24.09
CA GLU A 138 -10.95 7.44 23.08
C GLU A 138 -10.41 7.95 21.74
N GLY A 139 -10.84 9.14 21.29
CA GLY A 139 -10.30 9.80 20.10
C GLY A 139 -8.81 10.14 20.23
N TYR A 140 -8.37 10.57 21.40
CA TYR A 140 -6.96 10.82 21.70
C TYR A 140 -6.14 9.54 21.63
N ARG A 141 -6.63 8.44 22.22
CA ARG A 141 -5.98 7.11 22.11
C ARG A 141 -5.82 6.68 20.66
N ILE A 142 -6.88 6.82 19.85
CA ILE A 142 -6.85 6.47 18.43
C ILE A 142 -5.86 7.37 17.65
N LEU A 143 -5.78 8.67 17.99
CA LEU A 143 -4.82 9.58 17.38
C LEU A 143 -3.37 9.17 17.68
N VAL A 144 -3.07 8.81 18.92
CA VAL A 144 -1.74 8.33 19.32
C VAL A 144 -1.38 7.02 18.61
N GLU A 145 -2.31 6.06 18.54
CA GLU A 145 -2.12 4.81 17.80
C GLU A 145 -1.92 5.05 16.28
N THR A 146 -2.61 6.06 15.74
CA THR A 146 -2.47 6.45 14.33
C THR A 146 -1.13 7.16 14.09
N GLU A 147 -0.65 7.98 15.01
CA GLU A 147 0.68 8.59 14.96
C GLU A 147 1.77 7.51 14.98
N GLU A 148 1.66 6.54 15.89
CA GLU A 148 2.58 5.40 15.97
C GLU A 148 2.58 4.59 14.66
N THR A 149 1.40 4.25 14.14
CA THR A 149 1.26 3.57 12.84
C THR A 149 1.92 4.40 11.72
N GLY A 150 1.70 5.71 11.71
CA GLY A 150 2.29 6.63 10.73
C GLY A 150 3.81 6.66 10.80
N THR A 151 4.38 6.70 12.00
CA THR A 151 5.84 6.64 12.20
C THR A 151 6.42 5.31 11.73
N GLN A 152 5.74 4.19 11.99
CA GLN A 152 6.16 2.87 11.51
C GLN A 152 6.16 2.79 9.98
N ILE A 153 5.14 3.34 9.31
CA ILE A 153 5.08 3.41 7.85
C ILE A 153 6.26 4.25 7.32
N LEU A 154 6.55 5.41 7.92
CA LEU A 154 7.69 6.24 7.52
C LEU A 154 9.03 5.51 7.68
N GLN A 155 9.20 4.74 8.76
CA GLN A 155 10.38 3.92 8.96
C GLN A 155 10.51 2.84 7.88
N GLN A 156 9.42 2.11 7.59
CA GLN A 156 9.42 1.09 6.53
C GLN A 156 9.72 1.67 5.15
N LEU A 157 9.20 2.86 4.84
CA LEU A 157 9.52 3.57 3.59
C LEU A 157 11.01 3.95 3.55
N GLY A 158 11.59 4.36 4.68
CA GLY A 158 13.03 4.60 4.81
C GLY A 158 13.87 3.36 4.52
N GLU A 159 13.53 2.23 5.13
CA GLU A 159 14.20 0.94 4.92
C GLU A 159 14.07 0.43 3.47
N GLN A 160 12.89 0.61 2.87
CA GLN A 160 12.66 0.28 1.46
C GLN A 160 13.50 1.17 0.54
N ARG A 161 13.56 2.49 0.80
CA ARG A 161 14.42 3.41 0.05
C ARG A 161 15.88 2.98 0.12
N GLU A 162 16.36 2.60 1.30
CA GLU A 162 17.72 2.11 1.48
C GLU A 162 17.96 0.81 0.70
N THR A 163 17.01 -0.12 0.75
CA THR A 163 17.08 -1.40 0.01
C THR A 163 17.13 -1.16 -1.51
N ILE A 164 16.33 -0.23 -2.03
CA ILE A 164 16.36 0.18 -3.44
C ILE A 164 17.71 0.82 -3.79
N GLN A 165 18.25 1.66 -2.90
CA GLN A 165 19.53 2.32 -3.12
C GLN A 165 20.71 1.34 -3.11
N ARG A 166 20.71 0.37 -2.17
CA ARG A 166 21.68 -0.74 -2.15
C ARG A 166 21.58 -1.60 -3.42
N SER A 167 20.37 -1.91 -3.87
CA SER A 167 20.14 -2.67 -5.10
C SER A 167 20.66 -1.92 -6.33
N ARG A 168 20.41 -0.60 -6.41
CA ARG A 168 20.96 0.27 -7.47
C ARG A 168 22.48 0.33 -7.45
N ASN A 169 23.10 0.45 -6.28
CA ASN A 169 24.56 0.44 -6.16
C ASN A 169 25.15 -0.91 -6.60
N ARG A 170 24.57 -2.02 -6.16
CA ARG A 170 24.98 -3.37 -6.60
C ARG A 170 24.84 -3.54 -8.11
N LEU A 171 23.75 -3.04 -8.71
CA LEU A 171 23.59 -3.08 -10.16
C LEU A 171 24.67 -2.28 -10.89
N ARG A 172 25.03 -1.10 -10.37
CA ARG A 172 26.10 -0.27 -10.94
C ARG A 172 27.48 -0.94 -10.83
N GLU A 173 27.79 -1.53 -9.67
CA GLU A 173 29.01 -2.33 -9.47
C GLU A 173 29.02 -3.55 -10.39
N THR A 174 27.90 -4.27 -10.51
CA THR A 174 27.76 -5.41 -11.42
C THR A 174 27.98 -4.99 -12.87
N ASP A 175 27.46 -3.83 -13.30
CA ASP A 175 27.65 -3.32 -14.67
C ASP A 175 29.13 -2.99 -14.96
N GLU A 176 29.85 -2.43 -13.98
CA GLU A 176 31.30 -2.23 -14.06
C GLU A 176 32.08 -3.55 -14.11
N GLU A 177 31.66 -4.57 -13.36
CA GLU A 177 32.25 -5.93 -13.41
C GLU A 177 31.95 -6.62 -14.74
N VAL A 178 30.73 -6.51 -15.27
CA VAL A 178 30.33 -7.04 -16.57
C VAL A 178 31.13 -6.38 -17.68
N SER A 179 31.30 -5.05 -17.66
CA SER A 179 32.13 -4.32 -18.62
C SER A 179 33.60 -4.79 -18.59
N ARG A 180 34.16 -5.01 -17.39
CA ARG A 180 35.51 -5.59 -17.23
C ARG A 180 35.59 -7.02 -17.75
N ALA A 181 34.62 -7.86 -17.42
CA ALA A 181 34.53 -9.24 -17.89
C ALA A 181 34.42 -9.30 -19.42
N SER A 182 33.57 -8.46 -20.03
CA SER A 182 33.45 -8.35 -21.50
C SER A 182 34.78 -7.98 -22.15
N ARG A 183 35.54 -7.04 -21.58
CA ARG A 183 36.88 -6.68 -22.11
C ARG A 183 37.86 -7.85 -22.01
N ILE A 184 37.88 -8.57 -20.89
CA ILE A 184 38.76 -9.73 -20.69
C ILE A 184 38.37 -10.86 -21.67
N ILE A 185 37.08 -11.17 -21.77
CA ILE A 185 36.56 -12.19 -22.70
C ILE A 185 36.92 -11.83 -24.13
N ASN A 186 36.73 -10.57 -24.55
CA ASN A 186 37.08 -10.17 -25.91
C ASN A 186 38.59 -10.32 -26.19
N THR A 187 39.43 -10.05 -25.19
CA THR A 187 40.88 -10.29 -25.26
C THR A 187 41.22 -11.78 -25.37
N MET A 188 40.53 -12.64 -24.60
CA MET A 188 40.69 -14.10 -24.67
C MET A 188 40.23 -14.67 -26.02
N ILE A 189 39.11 -14.20 -26.57
CA ILE A 189 38.59 -14.58 -27.88
C ILE A 189 39.61 -14.25 -28.97
N MET A 190 40.18 -13.04 -28.94
CA MET A 190 41.14 -12.59 -29.93
C MET A 190 42.44 -13.43 -29.89
N ARG A 191 42.94 -13.76 -28.69
CA ARG A 191 44.08 -14.68 -28.52
C ARG A 191 43.77 -16.10 -29.00
N SER A 192 42.58 -16.62 -28.69
CA SER A 192 42.16 -17.96 -29.13
C SER A 192 42.07 -18.06 -30.65
N LEU A 193 41.56 -17.01 -31.31
CA LEU A 193 41.51 -16.92 -32.77
C LEU A 193 42.92 -16.95 -33.39
N GLN A 194 43.87 -16.20 -32.83
CA GLN A 194 45.27 -16.20 -33.27
C GLN A 194 45.89 -17.60 -33.16
N GLN A 195 45.72 -18.28 -32.03
CA GLN A 195 46.25 -19.64 -31.84
C GLN A 195 45.64 -20.64 -32.83
N LYS A 196 44.33 -20.57 -33.07
CA LYS A 196 43.65 -21.42 -34.07
C LYS A 196 44.16 -21.15 -35.48
N PHE A 197 44.37 -19.89 -35.86
CA PHE A 197 44.88 -19.51 -37.17
C PHE A 197 46.31 -20.05 -37.39
N VAL A 198 47.20 -19.90 -36.41
CA VAL A 198 48.57 -20.43 -36.47
C VAL A 198 48.57 -21.95 -36.65
N LEU A 199 47.70 -22.67 -35.93
CA LEU A 199 47.61 -24.13 -36.04
C LEU A 199 47.15 -24.59 -37.43
N ILE A 200 46.18 -23.89 -38.04
CA ILE A 200 45.72 -24.16 -39.41
C ILE A 200 46.85 -23.94 -40.42
N VAL A 201 47.60 -22.83 -40.30
CA VAL A 201 48.71 -22.50 -41.21
C VAL A 201 49.83 -23.56 -41.12
N VAL A 202 50.22 -23.98 -39.91
CA VAL A 202 51.25 -25.01 -39.73
C VAL A 202 50.80 -26.36 -40.31
N GLY A 203 49.55 -26.76 -40.07
CA GLY A 203 48.98 -27.98 -40.65
C GLY A 203 48.95 -27.97 -42.18
N ALA A 204 48.58 -26.83 -42.78
CA ALA A 204 48.60 -26.66 -44.24
C ALA A 204 50.02 -26.73 -44.82
N CYS A 205 51.00 -26.09 -44.19
CA CYS A 205 52.41 -26.17 -44.61
C CYS A 205 52.93 -27.62 -44.59
N LEU A 206 52.64 -28.38 -43.54
CA LEU A 206 53.04 -29.79 -43.46
C LEU A 206 52.41 -30.64 -44.56
N LEU A 207 51.13 -30.42 -44.87
CA LEU A 207 50.44 -31.09 -45.97
C LEU A 207 51.09 -30.79 -47.32
N ILE A 208 51.45 -29.52 -47.58
CA ILE A 208 52.11 -29.12 -48.83
C ILE A 208 53.46 -29.84 -48.98
N VAL A 209 54.27 -29.88 -47.92
CA VAL A 209 55.56 -30.60 -47.93
C VAL A 209 55.36 -32.09 -48.18
N PHE A 210 54.35 -32.70 -47.55
CA PHE A 210 54.04 -34.11 -47.73
C PHE A 210 53.62 -34.44 -49.18
N ILE A 211 52.75 -33.62 -49.77
CA ILE A 211 52.33 -33.76 -51.17
C ILE A 211 53.52 -33.58 -52.12
N PHE A 212 54.38 -32.59 -51.86
CA PHE A 212 55.56 -32.33 -52.68
C PHE A 212 56.57 -33.49 -52.61
N GLY A 213 56.78 -34.06 -51.42
CA GLY A 213 57.60 -35.25 -51.22
C GLY A 213 57.05 -36.47 -51.96
N MET A 214 55.73 -36.70 -51.87
CA MET A 214 55.07 -37.77 -52.63
C MET A 214 55.22 -37.57 -54.14
N TYR A 215 55.04 -36.35 -54.65
CA TYR A 215 55.19 -36.05 -56.07
C TYR A 215 56.62 -36.34 -56.57
N LEU A 216 57.64 -35.96 -55.80
CA LEU A 216 59.03 -36.28 -56.13
C LEU A 216 59.32 -37.78 -56.07
N SER A 217 58.76 -38.49 -55.08
CA SER A 217 58.92 -39.94 -54.96
C SER A 217 58.21 -40.73 -56.07
N PHE A 218 57.09 -40.23 -56.60
CA PHE A 218 56.35 -40.90 -57.68
C PHE A 218 56.93 -40.59 -59.06
N LYS A 219 57.65 -39.48 -59.20
CA LYS A 219 58.29 -39.04 -60.46
C LYS A 219 59.69 -39.66 -60.66
N LYS A 220 60.30 -40.20 -59.61
CA LYS A 220 61.61 -40.86 -59.64
C LYS A 220 61.45 -42.37 -59.78
#